data_AF-Q6YXA0-F1
#
_entry.id   AF-Q6YXA0-F1
#
_cell.length_a   1.000
_cell.length_b   1.000
_cell.length_c   1.000
_cell.angle_alpha   90.00
_cell.angle_beta   90.00
_cell.angle_gamma   90.00
#
_symmetry.space_group_name_H-M   'P 1'
#
loop_
_entity.id
_entity.type
_entity.pdbx_description
1 polymer ?
#
loop_
_entity_poly.entity_id
_entity_poly.type
_entity_poly.pdbx_seq_one_letter_code
_entity_poly.pdbx_strand_id
1 'polypeptide(L)'
;MALAAVLSRAAARLLRPPLPLRTRHLCALPSSSSPAPSEAEILAEIDPIVDLVKDILHSARYGDGAFLSPDDQKAVVEKVLVHHPTSEDKIGCGVDAIMVGKHPDFRKSRCLFIVRTNGETEDFSYRKCIKEYIKQKYPSQADDFIQNHLTRQFTRRPK
;
A
#
# COMPACT_ATOMS: atom_id res chain seq x y z
N MET A 1 -1.07 27.42 45.86
CA MET A 1 -1.84 28.44 45.11
C MET A 1 -2.88 27.72 44.27
N ALA A 2 -4.16 27.99 44.58
CA ALA A 2 -5.40 27.72 43.83
C ALA A 2 -5.66 26.33 43.22
N LEU A 3 -6.41 25.53 43.99
CA LEU A 3 -7.38 24.51 43.55
C LEU A 3 -8.68 25.23 43.11
N ALA A 4 -9.27 24.88 41.97
CA ALA A 4 -10.69 25.04 41.57
C ALA A 4 -10.79 24.88 40.04
N ALA A 5 -11.83 24.37 39.38
CA ALA A 5 -13.09 23.72 39.71
C ALA A 5 -13.51 23.01 38.38
N VAL A 6 -13.82 21.71 38.35
CA VAL A 6 -15.18 21.13 38.48
C VAL A 6 -16.11 21.54 37.30
N LEU A 7 -16.42 20.58 36.41
CA LEU A 7 -17.78 20.00 36.19
C LEU A 7 -17.93 19.37 34.79
N SER A 8 -18.21 18.06 34.80
CA SER A 8 -18.75 17.27 33.70
C SER A 8 -20.20 17.65 33.37
N ARG A 9 -20.59 17.48 32.10
CA ARG A 9 -21.93 17.14 31.56
C ARG A 9 -21.85 17.32 30.03
N ALA A 10 -22.43 16.53 29.15
CA ALA A 10 -23.35 15.41 29.23
C ALA A 10 -23.28 14.67 27.88
N ALA A 11 -23.68 13.40 27.89
CA ALA A 11 -23.86 12.60 26.70
C ALA A 11 -25.01 13.12 25.83
N ALA A 12 -24.79 13.20 24.52
CA ALA A 12 -25.85 13.19 23.52
C ALA A 12 -25.56 12.06 22.54
N ARG A 13 -26.04 10.86 22.86
CA ARG A 13 -26.30 9.81 21.88
C ARG A 13 -27.46 10.29 21.01
N LEU A 14 -27.15 10.91 19.87
CA LEU A 14 -28.12 11.05 18.80
C LEU A 14 -27.98 9.81 17.92
N LEU A 15 -28.92 8.89 18.10
CA LEU A 15 -29.25 7.88 17.11
C LEU A 15 -29.46 8.60 15.77
N ARG A 16 -28.57 8.38 14.81
CA ARG A 16 -28.86 8.70 13.42
C ARG A 16 -29.89 7.68 12.91
N PRO A 17 -31.01 8.12 12.31
CA PRO A 17 -31.99 7.24 11.71
C PRO A 17 -31.40 6.60 10.44
N PRO A 18 -31.95 5.46 9.97
CA PRO A 18 -31.57 4.92 8.67
C PRO A 18 -32.10 5.87 7.58
N LEU A 19 -31.19 6.32 6.70
CA LEU A 19 -31.56 7.11 5.53
C LEU A 19 -32.40 6.24 4.57
N PRO A 20 -33.50 6.78 4.01
CA PRO A 20 -34.34 6.05 3.09
C PRO A 20 -33.64 5.88 1.73
N LEU A 21 -33.83 4.70 1.15
CA LEU A 21 -33.56 4.36 -0.24
C LEU A 21 -33.99 5.50 -1.16
N ARG A 22 -33.02 6.20 -1.76
CA ARG A 22 -33.28 7.14 -2.84
C ARG A 22 -32.58 6.63 -4.08
N THR A 23 -33.37 5.94 -4.89
CA THR A 23 -33.16 5.68 -6.31
C THR A 23 -32.66 6.96 -6.98
N ARG A 24 -31.37 6.99 -7.30
CA ARG A 24 -30.78 7.99 -8.20
C ARG A 24 -29.91 7.25 -9.19
N HIS A 25 -30.47 7.18 -10.39
CA HIS A 25 -29.81 7.04 -11.67
C HIS A 25 -28.55 6.17 -11.65
N LEU A 26 -28.72 4.95 -12.14
CA LEU A 26 -27.69 4.25 -12.90
C LEU A 26 -27.25 5.20 -14.04
N CYS A 27 -26.30 6.08 -13.76
CA CYS A 27 -25.48 6.66 -14.80
C CYS A 27 -24.70 5.47 -15.38
N ALA A 28 -25.14 5.01 -16.55
CA ALA A 28 -24.38 4.11 -17.38
C ALA A 28 -22.98 4.71 -17.53
N LEU A 29 -22.00 4.12 -16.85
CA LEU A 29 -20.61 4.35 -17.19
C LEU A 29 -20.44 3.84 -18.62
N PRO A 30 -19.80 4.61 -19.52
CA PRO A 30 -19.44 4.07 -20.80
C PRO A 30 -18.59 2.83 -20.53
N SER A 31 -19.13 1.67 -20.89
CA SER A 31 -18.39 0.44 -20.99
C SER A 31 -17.31 0.68 -22.03
N SER A 32 -16.14 1.12 -21.58
CA SER A 32 -14.90 1.07 -22.35
C SER A 32 -14.69 -0.40 -22.68
N SER A 33 -15.20 -0.82 -23.83
CA SER A 33 -15.21 -2.20 -24.33
C SER A 33 -13.82 -2.64 -24.81
N SER A 34 -12.78 -2.16 -24.13
CA SER A 34 -11.45 -2.74 -24.26
C SER A 34 -11.57 -4.18 -23.80
N PRO A 35 -11.07 -5.15 -24.58
CA PRO A 35 -11.03 -6.53 -24.12
C PRO A 35 -10.33 -6.58 -22.75
N ALA A 36 -10.79 -7.50 -21.90
CA ALA A 36 -10.14 -7.71 -20.61
C ALA A 36 -8.63 -7.96 -20.87
N PRO A 37 -7.73 -7.27 -20.16
CA PRO A 37 -6.31 -7.36 -20.43
C PRO A 37 -5.83 -8.79 -20.28
N SER A 38 -4.94 -9.19 -21.19
CA SER A 38 -4.33 -10.51 -21.14
C SER A 38 -3.43 -10.66 -19.92
N GLU A 39 -3.20 -11.89 -19.46
CA GLU A 39 -2.25 -12.18 -18.36
C GLU A 39 -0.86 -11.60 -18.64
N ALA A 40 -0.41 -11.65 -19.91
CA ALA A 40 0.86 -11.10 -20.35
C ALA A 40 0.92 -9.57 -20.22
N GLU A 41 -0.18 -8.86 -20.49
CA GLU A 41 -0.26 -7.40 -20.30
C GLU A 41 -0.16 -7.03 -18.81
N ILE A 42 -0.86 -7.78 -17.95
CA ILE A 42 -0.78 -7.56 -16.50
C ILE A 42 0.66 -7.83 -16.01
N LEU A 43 1.30 -8.91 -16.45
CA LEU A 43 2.70 -9.21 -16.10
C LEU A 43 3.67 -8.11 -16.56
N ALA A 44 3.56 -7.67 -17.81
CA ALA A 44 4.44 -6.63 -18.37
C ALA A 44 4.39 -5.32 -17.57
N GLU A 45 3.26 -5.05 -16.93
CA GLU A 45 3.08 -3.88 -16.09
C GLU A 45 3.60 -4.07 -14.66
N ILE A 46 3.36 -5.24 -14.06
CA ILE A 46 3.69 -5.53 -12.66
C ILE A 46 5.18 -5.91 -12.49
N ASP A 47 5.74 -6.67 -13.42
CA ASP A 47 7.09 -7.24 -13.30
C ASP A 47 8.16 -6.15 -13.08
N PRO A 48 8.19 -5.02 -13.82
CA PRO A 48 9.17 -3.96 -13.57
C PRO A 48 9.10 -3.37 -12.16
N ILE A 49 7.90 -3.29 -11.57
CA ILE A 49 7.71 -2.78 -10.21
C ILE A 49 8.20 -3.80 -9.19
N VAL A 50 7.87 -5.07 -9.40
CA VAL A 50 8.32 -6.18 -8.54
C VAL A 50 9.84 -6.32 -8.58
N ASP A 51 10.44 -6.23 -9.76
CA ASP A 51 11.88 -6.32 -9.95
C ASP A 51 12.61 -5.14 -9.32
N LEU A 52 12.09 -3.92 -9.45
CA LEU A 52 12.62 -2.75 -8.75
C LEU A 52 12.66 -2.98 -7.23
N VAL A 53 11.54 -3.39 -6.64
CA VAL A 53 11.46 -3.58 -5.18
C VAL A 53 12.31 -4.76 -4.73
N LYS A 54 12.40 -5.84 -5.52
CA LYS A 54 13.30 -6.96 -5.23
C LYS A 54 14.76 -6.55 -5.29
N ASP A 55 15.16 -5.74 -6.26
CA ASP A 55 16.51 -5.22 -6.31
C ASP A 55 16.82 -4.39 -5.07
N ILE A 56 15.95 -3.43 -4.71
CA ILE A 56 16.07 -2.62 -3.50
C ILE A 56 16.22 -3.51 -2.23
N LEU A 57 15.40 -4.56 -2.12
CA LEU A 57 15.34 -5.41 -0.94
C LEU A 57 16.30 -6.58 -0.92
N HIS A 58 16.99 -6.93 -2.01
CA HIS A 58 17.80 -8.16 -2.07
C HIS A 58 19.16 -8.00 -2.77
N SER A 59 19.38 -6.92 -3.52
CA SER A 59 20.70 -6.60 -4.06
C SER A 59 21.59 -5.97 -2.98
N ALA A 60 22.86 -5.75 -3.32
CA ALA A 60 23.84 -5.07 -2.48
C ALA A 60 23.67 -3.54 -2.47
N ARG A 61 22.71 -2.99 -3.24
CA ARG A 61 22.54 -1.54 -3.44
C ARG A 61 22.17 -0.81 -2.14
N TYR A 62 21.38 -1.46 -1.29
CA TYR A 62 20.96 -0.91 0.00
C TYR A 62 21.22 -1.90 1.12
N GLY A 63 21.88 -1.43 2.19
CA GLY A 63 22.03 -2.17 3.44
C GLY A 63 20.82 -2.02 4.36
N ASP A 64 20.79 -2.79 5.45
CA ASP A 64 19.81 -2.56 6.52
C ASP A 64 20.08 -1.19 7.18
N GLY A 65 19.03 -0.37 7.31
CA GLY A 65 19.11 1.02 7.77
C GLY A 65 19.42 2.04 6.69
N ALA A 66 19.65 1.63 5.44
CA ALA A 66 19.95 2.55 4.35
C ALA A 66 18.67 3.23 3.82
N PHE A 67 18.77 4.53 3.56
CA PHE A 67 17.74 5.29 2.84
C PHE A 67 17.83 5.07 1.34
N LEU A 68 16.67 5.07 0.67
CA LEU A 68 16.60 5.00 -0.78
C LEU A 68 17.13 6.29 -1.42
N SER A 69 17.65 6.17 -2.65
CA SER A 69 17.92 7.34 -3.49
C SER A 69 16.61 8.08 -3.79
N PRO A 70 16.67 9.39 -4.13
CA PRO A 70 15.46 10.16 -4.47
C PRO A 70 14.61 9.52 -5.57
N ASP A 71 15.24 8.94 -6.59
CA ASP A 71 14.55 8.29 -7.71
C ASP A 71 13.84 7.00 -7.28
N ASP A 72 14.51 6.15 -6.50
CA ASP A 72 13.92 4.93 -5.98
C ASP A 72 12.81 5.22 -4.97
N GLN A 73 13.02 6.21 -4.09
CA GLN A 73 12.00 6.67 -3.14
C GLN A 73 10.75 7.14 -3.88
N LYS A 74 10.91 8.00 -4.90
CA LYS A 74 9.79 8.47 -5.72
C LYS A 74 9.05 7.31 -6.35
N ALA A 75 9.77 6.38 -6.99
CA ALA A 75 9.17 5.22 -7.63
C ALA A 75 8.41 4.32 -6.64
N VAL A 76 8.98 4.07 -5.45
CA VAL A 76 8.32 3.27 -4.41
C VAL A 76 7.08 3.96 -3.87
N VAL A 77 7.11 5.28 -3.64
CA VAL A 77 5.95 6.01 -3.14
C VAL A 77 4.81 6.00 -4.17
N GLU A 78 5.12 6.35 -5.42
CA GLU A 78 4.13 6.53 -6.49
C GLU A 78 3.58 5.21 -7.04
N LYS A 79 4.39 4.15 -7.11
CA LYS A 79 4.01 2.89 -7.77
C LYS A 79 3.70 1.75 -6.79
N VAL A 80 4.04 1.90 -5.50
CA VAL A 80 3.90 0.84 -4.52
C VAL A 80 3.12 1.33 -3.30
N LEU A 81 3.64 2.30 -2.56
CA LEU A 81 3.05 2.70 -1.27
C LEU A 81 1.61 3.19 -1.42
N VAL A 82 1.30 3.96 -2.48
CA VAL A 82 -0.06 4.49 -2.73
C VAL A 82 -1.13 3.38 -2.79
N HIS A 83 -0.76 2.16 -3.19
CA HIS A 83 -1.66 1.01 -3.29
C HIS A 83 -1.75 0.18 -2.02
N HIS A 84 -1.06 0.53 -0.93
CA HIS A 84 -1.24 -0.20 0.32
C HIS A 84 -2.71 -0.06 0.80
N PRO A 85 -3.37 -1.12 1.32
CA PRO A 85 -4.74 -1.02 1.84
C PRO A 85 -4.96 0.03 2.94
N THR A 86 -3.88 0.49 3.57
CA THR A 86 -3.84 1.53 4.61
C THR A 86 -2.84 2.63 4.23
N SER A 87 -2.72 2.97 2.93
CA SER A 87 -1.73 3.92 2.45
C SER A 87 -1.85 5.30 3.10
N GLU A 88 -3.09 5.77 3.32
CA GLU A 88 -3.37 7.02 4.05
C GLU A 88 -2.78 7.00 5.46
N ASP A 89 -2.99 5.93 6.22
CA ASP A 89 -2.45 5.80 7.57
C ASP A 89 -0.92 5.75 7.56
N LYS A 90 -0.32 4.98 6.63
CA LYS A 90 1.14 4.85 6.50
C LYS A 90 1.79 6.20 6.22
N ILE A 91 1.24 6.95 5.26
CA ILE A 91 1.73 8.28 4.88
C ILE A 91 1.54 9.26 6.05
N GLY A 92 0.36 9.26 6.67
CA GLY A 92 0.06 10.07 7.85
C GLY A 92 0.39 11.56 7.65
N CYS A 93 1.35 12.06 8.43
CA CYS A 93 1.82 13.45 8.38
C CYS A 93 2.77 13.76 7.21
N GLY A 94 3.10 12.78 6.37
CA GLY A 94 3.95 12.92 5.19
C GLY A 94 5.16 11.98 5.19
N VAL A 95 5.73 11.76 4.01
CA VAL A 95 6.92 10.92 3.80
C VAL A 95 8.17 11.82 3.80
N ASP A 96 9.09 11.58 4.73
CA ASP A 96 10.42 12.21 4.73
C ASP A 96 11.41 11.34 3.91
N ALA A 97 11.51 10.06 4.27
CA ALA A 97 12.36 9.10 3.58
C ALA A 97 11.75 7.70 3.52
N ILE A 98 12.28 6.85 2.65
CA ILE A 98 12.04 5.41 2.67
C ILE A 98 13.35 4.71 3.02
N MET A 99 13.29 3.77 3.96
CA MET A 99 14.44 3.01 4.47
C MET A 99 14.25 1.50 4.26
N VAL A 100 15.33 0.78 4.00
CA VAL A 100 15.34 -0.69 3.97
C VAL A 100 15.71 -1.21 5.37
N GLY A 101 15.01 -2.23 5.86
CA GLY A 101 15.37 -2.85 7.14
C GLY A 101 14.82 -4.26 7.31
N LYS A 102 15.23 -4.94 8.38
CA LYS A 102 14.66 -6.25 8.75
C LYS A 102 13.28 -6.07 9.34
N HIS A 103 12.34 -6.91 8.92
CA HIS A 103 11.00 -6.91 9.51
C HIS A 103 11.08 -7.26 11.01
N PRO A 104 10.36 -6.56 11.90
CA PRO A 104 10.43 -6.77 13.34
C PRO A 104 10.07 -8.21 13.74
N ASP A 105 8.98 -8.74 13.21
CA ASP A 105 8.53 -10.12 13.46
C ASP A 105 9.25 -11.16 12.57
N PHE A 106 9.45 -10.86 11.29
CA PHE A 106 10.07 -11.78 10.33
C PHE A 106 11.53 -11.44 10.06
N ARG A 107 12.39 -11.68 11.05
CA ARG A 107 13.82 -11.27 11.03
C ARG A 107 14.65 -11.79 9.85
N LYS A 108 14.17 -12.81 9.13
CA LYS A 108 14.81 -13.36 7.92
C LYS A 108 14.46 -12.59 6.64
N SER A 109 13.48 -11.69 6.70
CA SER A 109 13.02 -10.89 5.57
C SER A 109 13.33 -9.41 5.78
N ARG A 110 13.67 -8.74 4.69
CA ARG A 110 13.74 -7.27 4.62
C ARG A 110 12.41 -6.70 4.13
N CYS A 111 12.05 -5.53 4.62
CA CYS A 111 10.91 -4.75 4.19
C CYS A 111 11.30 -3.27 4.03
N LEU A 112 10.35 -2.51 3.52
CA LEU A 112 10.46 -1.06 3.39
C LEU A 112 9.85 -0.42 4.64
N PHE A 113 10.47 0.65 5.09
CA PHE A 113 10.00 1.47 6.19
C PHE A 113 9.77 2.88 5.67
N ILE A 114 8.62 3.45 5.97
CA ILE A 114 8.39 4.89 5.85
C ILE A 114 8.99 5.58 7.07
N VAL A 115 9.82 6.59 6.84
CA VAL A 115 10.19 7.58 7.85
C VAL A 115 9.32 8.79 7.60
N ARG A 116 8.48 9.11 8.57
CA ARG A 116 7.52 10.21 8.50
C ARG A 116 8.17 11.54 8.89
N THR A 117 7.55 12.63 8.47
CA THR A 117 8.02 14.00 8.77
C THR A 117 8.03 14.34 10.28
N ASN A 118 7.28 13.60 11.10
CA ASN A 118 7.30 13.71 12.56
C ASN A 118 8.40 12.86 13.23
N GLY A 119 9.22 12.14 12.46
CA GLY A 119 10.28 11.25 12.95
C GLY A 119 9.81 9.83 13.31
N GLU A 120 8.52 9.53 13.20
CA GLU A 120 8.02 8.16 13.38
C GLU A 120 8.44 7.29 12.20
N THR A 121 8.62 5.99 12.47
CA THR A 121 8.95 5.00 11.44
C THR A 121 7.94 3.87 11.47
N GLU A 122 7.48 3.44 10.29
CA GLU A 122 6.52 2.34 10.16
C GLU A 122 6.88 1.44 8.97
N ASP A 123 6.75 0.12 9.11
CA ASP A 123 6.99 -0.79 8.00
C ASP A 123 5.80 -0.85 7.03
N PHE A 124 6.03 -1.22 5.77
CA PHE A 124 4.96 -1.62 4.87
C PHE A 124 5.40 -2.76 3.94
N SER A 125 4.41 -3.55 3.52
CA SER A 125 4.63 -4.71 2.67
C SER A 125 4.32 -4.38 1.21
N TYR A 126 5.35 -4.34 0.37
CA TYR A 126 5.15 -4.20 -1.08
C TYR A 126 4.25 -5.29 -1.65
N ARG A 127 4.27 -6.51 -1.07
CA ARG A 127 3.39 -7.60 -1.51
C ARG A 127 1.92 -7.27 -1.29
N LYS A 128 1.57 -6.56 -0.20
CA LYS A 128 0.21 -6.07 0.05
C LYS A 128 -0.17 -5.01 -0.98
N CYS A 129 0.74 -4.06 -1.23
CA CYS A 129 0.57 -3.02 -2.24
C CYS A 129 0.28 -3.60 -3.64
N ILE A 130 1.11 -4.52 -4.13
CA ILE A 130 0.96 -5.10 -5.46
C ILE A 130 -0.33 -5.94 -5.57
N LYS A 131 -0.68 -6.70 -4.52
CA LYS A 131 -1.94 -7.45 -4.51
C LYS A 131 -3.16 -6.53 -4.59
N GLU A 132 -3.15 -5.46 -3.81
CA GLU A 132 -4.25 -4.50 -3.78
C GLU A 132 -4.33 -3.71 -5.09
N TYR A 133 -3.20 -3.33 -5.67
CA TYR A 133 -3.13 -2.74 -7.00
C TYR A 133 -3.83 -3.60 -8.06
N ILE A 134 -3.51 -4.89 -8.11
CA ILE A 134 -4.09 -5.82 -9.08
C ILE A 134 -5.60 -6.00 -8.84
N LYS A 135 -6.04 -6.08 -7.58
CA LYS A 135 -7.46 -6.17 -7.25
C LYS A 135 -8.26 -4.95 -7.71
N GLN A 136 -7.68 -3.75 -7.57
CA GLN A 136 -8.32 -2.50 -7.97
C GLN A 136 -8.34 -2.34 -9.49
N LYS A 137 -7.24 -2.67 -10.16
CA LYS A 137 -7.09 -2.45 -11.61
C LYS A 137 -7.67 -3.58 -12.47
N TYR A 138 -7.59 -4.82 -12.01
CA TYR A 138 -7.99 -6.02 -12.76
C TYR A 138 -8.92 -6.93 -11.93
N PRO A 139 -10.07 -6.42 -11.46
CA PRO A 139 -10.93 -7.14 -10.51
C PRO A 139 -11.38 -8.52 -11.03
N SER A 140 -11.60 -8.66 -12.34
CA SER A 140 -12.01 -9.93 -12.95
C SER A 140 -10.90 -10.98 -13.06
N GLN A 141 -9.62 -10.58 -13.09
CA GLN A 141 -8.47 -11.49 -13.21
C GLN A 141 -7.69 -11.64 -11.89
N ALA A 142 -8.01 -10.82 -10.88
CA ALA A 142 -7.13 -10.62 -9.73
C ALA A 142 -6.83 -11.91 -8.96
N ASP A 143 -7.85 -12.71 -8.64
CA ASP A 143 -7.67 -13.91 -7.82
C ASP A 143 -6.79 -14.94 -8.52
N ASP A 144 -7.10 -15.27 -9.78
CA ASP A 144 -6.33 -16.19 -10.61
C ASP A 144 -4.89 -15.69 -10.80
N PHE A 145 -4.74 -14.40 -11.12
CA PHE A 145 -3.42 -13.81 -11.36
C PHE A 145 -2.54 -13.82 -10.09
N ILE A 146 -3.10 -13.41 -8.95
CA ILE A 146 -2.38 -13.38 -7.67
C ILE A 146 -1.96 -14.79 -7.25
N GLN A 147 -2.85 -15.77 -7.45
CA GLN A 147 -2.56 -17.17 -7.14
C GLN A 147 -1.45 -17.74 -8.03
N ASN A 148 -1.52 -17.49 -9.34
CA ASN A 148 -0.61 -18.09 -10.32
C ASN A 148 0.77 -17.44 -10.36
N HIS A 149 0.84 -16.11 -10.29
CA HIS A 149 2.08 -15.36 -10.53
C HIS A 149 2.75 -14.88 -9.25
N LEU A 150 2.00 -14.16 -8.41
CA LEU A 150 2.60 -13.45 -7.29
C LEU A 150 3.06 -14.37 -6.16
N THR A 151 2.27 -15.38 -5.81
CA THR A 151 2.64 -16.32 -4.74
C THR A 151 3.96 -17.04 -5.05
N ARG A 152 4.22 -17.34 -6.33
CA ARG A 152 5.48 -17.96 -6.79
C ARG A 152 6.61 -16.94 -6.94
N GLN A 153 6.33 -15.77 -7.51
CA GLN A 153 7.35 -14.74 -7.70
C GLN A 153 7.88 -14.19 -6.38
N PHE A 154 7.05 -14.09 -5.35
CA PHE A 154 7.43 -13.55 -4.06
C PHE A 154 8.32 -14.50 -3.24
N THR A 155 8.29 -15.81 -3.49
CA THR A 155 9.17 -16.77 -2.82
C THR A 155 10.50 -16.98 -3.55
N ARG A 156 10.55 -16.67 -4.84
CA ARG A 156 11.78 -16.75 -5.66
C ARG A 156 12.74 -15.61 -5.32
N ARG A 157 13.98 -15.96 -5.00
CA ARG A 157 15.09 -15.01 -4.97
C ARG A 157 15.38 -14.54 -6.41
N PRO A 158 15.79 -13.28 -6.61
CA PRO A 158 16.31 -12.84 -7.92
C PRO A 158 17.48 -13.76 -8.33
N LYS A 159 17.57 -14.05 -9.63
CA LYS A 159 18.64 -14.89 -10.21
C LYS A 159 20.00 -14.20 -10.12
#